data_AF-A0A348TV64-F1
#
_entry.id   AF-A0A348TV64-F1
#
_cell.length_a   1.000
_cell.length_b   1.000
_cell.length_c   1.000
_cell.angle_alpha   90.00
_cell.angle_beta   90.00
_cell.angle_gamma   90.00
#
_symmetry.space_group_name_H-M   'P 1'
#
loop_
_entity.id
_entity.type
_entity.pdbx_description
1 polymer ?
#
loop_
_entity_poly.entity_id
_entity_poly.type
_entity_poly.pdbx_seq_one_letter_code
_entity_poly.pdbx_strand_id
1 'polypeptide(L)' 'MYKSVIRPLLFTLNAEQAHHFTFKSLKLAFRVPGISSIVTTFFGSLKGHEKVVMGLRFKNPIGLA' A
#
# COMPACT_ATOMS: atom_id res chain seq x y z
N MET A 1 11.18 -8.77 8.18
CA MET A 1 10.20 -8.05 9.02
C MET A 1 8.73 -8.36 8.67
N TYR A 2 8.25 -8.12 7.44
CA TYR A 2 6.83 -8.38 7.11
C TYR A 2 6.37 -9.82 7.40
N LYS A 3 7.05 -10.82 6.84
CA LYS A 3 6.67 -12.23 7.02
C LYS A 3 6.86 -12.75 8.45
N SER A 4 7.86 -12.23 9.16
CA SER A 4 8.29 -12.75 10.46
C SER A 4 7.68 -12.02 11.66
N VAL A 5 7.13 -10.82 11.48
CA VAL A 5 6.63 -9.98 12.58
C VAL A 5 5.24 -9.42 12.27
N ILE A 6 5.10 -8.65 11.19
CA ILE A 6 3.83 -7.97 10.88
C ILE A 6 2.71 -8.97 10.57
N ARG A 7 3.00 -9.95 9.70
CA ARG A 7 2.03 -10.98 9.31
C ARG A 7 1.54 -11.81 10.52
N PRO A 8 2.41 -12.42 11.36
CA PRO A 8 1.94 -13.19 12.51
C PRO A 8 1.15 -12.34 13.51
N LEU A 9 1.53 -11.08 13.74
CA LEU A 9 0.77 -10.18 14.62
C LEU A 9 -0.61 -9.82 14.08
N LEU A 10 -0.76 -9.60 12.77
CA LEU A 10 -2.09 -9.34 12.18
C LEU A 10 -2.98 -10.59 12.19
N PHE A 11 -2.38 -11.78 12.13
CA PHE A 11 -3.12 -13.05 12.05
C PHE A 11 -3.59 -13.55 13.42
N THR A 12 -3.21 -12.89 14.53
CA THR A 12 -3.82 -13.14 15.83
C THR A 12 -5.19 -12.44 15.97
N LEU A 13 -5.48 -11.44 15.13
CA LEU A 13 -6.77 -10.75 15.08
C LEU A 13 -7.72 -11.47 14.12
N ASN A 14 -9.04 -11.30 14.32
CA ASN A 14 -9.99 -11.72 13.29
C ASN A 14 -9.80 -10.88 12.00
N ALA A 15 -10.24 -11.40 10.86
CA ALA A 15 -9.96 -10.78 9.56
C ALA A 15 -10.48 -9.33 9.44
N GLU A 16 -11.69 -9.06 9.91
CA GLU A 16 -12.30 -7.73 9.87
C GLU A 16 -11.59 -6.74 10.80
N GLN A 17 -11.21 -7.16 12.01
CA GLN A 17 -10.44 -6.34 12.95
C GLN A 17 -9.06 -6.03 12.39
N ALA A 18 -8.37 -7.02 11.81
CA ALA A 18 -7.07 -6.81 11.16
C ALA A 18 -7.19 -5.81 9.99
N HIS A 19 -8.25 -5.93 9.19
CA HIS A 19 -8.55 -5.00 8.10
C HIS A 19 -8.79 -3.58 8.63
N HIS A 20 -9.71 -3.40 9.59
CA HIS A 20 -10.02 -2.10 10.18
C HIS A 20 -8.80 -1.47 10.87
N PHE A 21 -8.02 -2.26 11.59
CA PHE A 21 -6.79 -1.82 12.22
C PHE A 21 -5.78 -1.32 11.19
N THR A 22 -5.57 -2.10 10.12
CA THR A 22 -4.64 -1.74 9.03
C THR A 22 -5.07 -0.45 8.34
N PHE A 23 -6.35 -0.31 7.98
CA PHE A 23 -6.86 0.90 7.33
C PHE A 23 -6.80 2.15 8.22
N LYS A 24 -7.14 2.02 9.51
CA LYS A 24 -7.01 3.12 10.48
C LYS A 24 -5.54 3.54 10.62
N SER A 25 -4.63 2.58 10.78
CA SER A 25 -3.19 2.84 10.90
C SER A 25 -2.64 3.52 9.65
N LEU A 26 -3.02 3.05 8.45
CA LEU A 26 -2.60 3.64 7.19
C LEU A 26 -3.10 5.09 7.05
N LYS A 27 -4.38 5.34 7.37
CA LYS A 27 -4.97 6.68 7.32
C LYS A 27 -4.28 7.65 8.29
N LEU A 28 -3.93 7.19 9.49
CA LEU A 28 -3.21 7.99 10.47
C LEU A 28 -1.78 8.30 10.01
N ALA A 29 -1.06 7.31 9.48
CA ALA A 29 0.30 7.49 8.98
C ALA A 29 0.36 8.51 7.83
N PHE A 30 -0.56 8.43 6.87
CA PHE A 30 -0.61 9.35 5.73
C PHE A 30 -1.10 10.76 6.06
N ARG A 31 -1.58 11.01 7.28
CA ARG A 31 -1.90 12.37 7.75
C ARG A 31 -0.64 13.17 8.10
N VAL A 32 0.49 12.50 8.35
CA VAL A 32 1.76 13.14 8.66
C VAL A 32 2.39 13.69 7.37
N PRO A 33 2.75 14.99 7.32
CA PRO A 33 3.38 15.58 6.14
C PRO A 33 4.70 14.87 5.82
N GLY A 34 4.95 14.60 4.54
CA GLY A 34 6.16 13.94 4.05
C GLY A 34 6.08 12.41 3.94
N ILE A 35 5.20 11.73 4.70
CA ILE A 35 5.07 10.27 4.62
C ILE A 35 4.68 9.79 3.22
N SER A 36 3.76 10.49 2.55
CA SER A 36 3.36 10.15 1.17
C SER A 36 4.55 10.19 0.18
N SER A 37 5.45 11.17 0.33
CA SER A 37 6.64 11.30 -0.50
C SER A 37 7.63 10.17 -0.24
N ILE A 38 7.86 9.84 1.04
CA ILE A 38 8.72 8.73 1.45
C ILE A 38 8.17 7.41 0.87
N VAL A 39 6.89 7.12 1.07
CA VAL A 39 6.27 5.89 0.54
C VAL A 39 6.37 5.82 -0.98
N THR A 40 6.11 6.92 -1.68
CA THR A 40 6.24 6.96 -3.15
C THR A 40 7.70 6.76 -3.61
N THR A 41 8.68 7.22 -2.84
CA THR A 41 10.10 7.05 -3.17
C THR A 41 10.55 5.59 -3.03
N PHE A 42 10.10 4.90 -1.98
CA PHE A 42 10.48 3.50 -1.73
C PHE A 42 9.62 2.48 -2.48
N PHE A 43 8.35 2.78 -2.74
CA PHE A 43 7.36 1.82 -3.26
C PHE A 43 6.61 2.31 -4.51
N GLY A 44 7.03 3.44 -5.09
CA GLY A 44 6.45 3.98 -6.32
C GLY A 44 6.69 3.09 -7.54
N SER A 45 6.00 3.41 -8.64
CA SER A 45 6.13 2.67 -9.89
C SER A 45 7.54 2.77 -10.47
N LEU A 46 8.09 1.63 -10.87
CA LEU A 46 9.33 1.59 -11.66
C LEU A 46 9.06 2.09 -13.08
N LYS A 47 10.04 2.80 -13.65
CA LYS A 47 9.98 3.26 -15.05
C LYS A 47 9.99 2.07 -16.01
N GLY A 48 9.36 2.21 -17.18
CA GLY A 48 9.39 1.19 -18.25
C GLY A 48 8.24 0.18 -18.21
N HIS A 49 7.27 0.38 -17.31
CA HIS A 49 6.10 -0.50 -17.17
C HIS A 49 4.78 0.23 -17.45
N GLU A 50 4.81 1.42 -18.03
CA GLU A 50 3.61 2.18 -18.35
C GLU A 50 2.69 1.45 -19.34
N LYS A 51 1.38 1.56 -19.13
CA LYS A 51 0.34 0.97 -19.99
C LYS A 51 -0.72 1.99 -20.35
N VAL A 52 -1.22 1.91 -21.58
CA VAL A 52 -2.41 2.63 -22.00
C VAL A 52 -3.55 1.63 -22.14
N VAL A 53 -4.62 1.80 -21.37
CA VAL A 53 -5.79 0.91 -21.38
C VAL A 53 -7.03 1.78 -21.38
N MET A 54 -7.96 1.53 -22.32
CA MET A 54 -9.19 2.33 -22.49
C MET A 54 -8.91 3.85 -22.60
N GLY A 55 -7.80 4.24 -23.23
CA GLY A 55 -7.38 5.64 -23.36
C GLY A 55 -6.74 6.25 -22.10
N LEU A 56 -6.67 5.53 -20.98
CA LEU A 56 -6.05 6.00 -19.74
C LEU A 56 -4.59 5.53 -19.63
N ARG A 57 -3.70 6.40 -19.13
CA ARG A 57 -2.29 6.08 -18.89
C ARG A 57 -2.08 5.62 -17.45
N PHE A 58 -1.69 4.36 -17.28
CA PHE A 58 -1.31 3.76 -16.01
C PHE A 58 0.21 3.71 -15.90
N LYS A 59 0.74 4.12 -14.74
CA LYS A 59 2.19 4.11 -14.47
C LYS A 59 2.79 2.71 -14.43
N ASN A 60 1.97 1.70 -14.16
CA ASN A 60 2.34 0.28 -14.14
C ASN A 60 1.06 -0.58 -14.28
N PRO A 61 1.14 -1.89 -14.58
CA PRO A 61 -0.03 -2.76 -14.78
C PRO A 61 -0.65 -3.33 -13.48
N ILE A 62 -0.16 -2.95 -12.29
CA ILE A 62 -0.58 -3.51 -11.00
C ILE A 62 -1.61 -2.57 -10.35
N GLY A 63 -2.81 -3.10 -10.11
CA GLY A 63 -3.88 -2.44 -9.38
C GLY A 63 -4.11 -3.05 -8.00
N LEU A 64 -4.66 -2.25 -7.08
CA LEU A 64 -5.27 -2.74 -5.84
C LEU A 64 -6.78 -2.88 -6.08
N ALA A 65 -7.35 -4.04 -5.76
CA ALA A 65 -8.79 -4.31 -5.84
C ALA A 65 -9.54 -3.81 -4.60
#